data_AF-A0A0F9MQ89-F1
#
_entry.id   AF-A0A0F9MQ89-F1
#
_cell.length_a   1.000
_cell.length_b   1.000
_cell.length_c   1.000
_cell.angle_alpha   90.00
_cell.angle_beta   90.00
_cell.angle_gamma   90.00
#
_symmetry.space_group_name_H-M   'P 1'
#
loop_
_entity.id
_entity.type
_entity.pdbx_description
1 polymer ?
#
loop_
_entity_poly.entity_id
_entity_poly.type
_entity_poly.pdbx_seq_one_letter_code
_entity_poly.pdbx_strand_id
1 'polypeptide(L)' 'MYTTSDTALATFLIVSGYPLQGIDYSRPRFKFLFSDSPELKEIASQYIAGRALTEPISFNRINKKVLRILRQQIQWGED' A
#
# COMPACT_ATOMS: atom_id res chain seq x y z
N MET A 1 -8.82 6.67 10.00
CA MET A 1 -7.87 6.57 8.86
C MET A 1 -7.11 5.27 9.02
N TYR A 2 -6.97 4.50 7.95
CA TYR A 2 -6.17 3.27 7.97
C TYR A 2 -4.76 3.56 7.44
N THR A 3 -3.75 3.00 8.08
CA THR A 3 -2.35 3.16 7.67
C THR A 3 -1.60 1.85 7.70
N THR A 4 -0.72 1.64 6.73
CA THR A 4 0.22 0.50 6.73
C THR A 4 1.58 0.94 6.23
N SER A 5 2.65 0.35 6.75
CA SER A 5 4.01 0.48 6.19
C SER A 5 4.39 -0.69 5.28
N ASP A 6 3.50 -1.67 5.12
CA ASP A 6 3.70 -2.83 4.26
C ASP A 6 3.28 -2.50 2.83
N THR A 7 4.26 -2.48 1.92
CA THR A 7 4.07 -2.20 0.49
C THR A 7 3.20 -3.23 -0.21
N ALA A 8 3.29 -4.50 0.17
CA ALA A 8 2.50 -5.57 -0.43
C ALA A 8 1.02 -5.44 -0.01
N LEU A 9 0.77 -5.17 1.28
CA LEU A 9 -0.58 -4.89 1.77
C LEU A 9 -1.15 -3.61 1.13
N ALA A 10 -0.37 -2.53 1.03
CA ALA A 10 -0.81 -1.32 0.35
C ALA A 10 -1.15 -1.56 -1.12
N THR A 11 -0.32 -2.33 -1.82
CA THR A 11 -0.57 -2.73 -3.22
C THR A 11 -1.87 -3.52 -3.33
N PHE A 12 -2.07 -4.50 -2.45
CA PHE A 12 -3.28 -5.30 -2.40
C PHE A 12 -4.52 -4.40 -2.24
N LEU A 13 -4.51 -3.50 -1.26
CA LEU A 13 -5.64 -2.59 -1.01
C LEU A 13 -5.97 -1.70 -2.23
N ILE A 14 -4.95 -1.18 -2.91
CA ILE A 14 -5.14 -0.40 -4.16
C ILE A 14 -5.81 -1.25 -5.24
N VAL A 15 -5.35 -2.49 -5.43
CA VAL A 15 -5.94 -3.43 -6.42
C VAL A 15 -7.36 -3.83 -6.03
N SER A 16 -7.64 -3.97 -4.74
CA SER A 16 -8.97 -4.25 -4.19
C SER A 16 -9.93 -3.05 -4.24
N GLY A 17 -9.50 -1.92 -4.81
CA GLY A 17 -10.34 -0.74 -5.04
C GLY A 17 -10.33 0.30 -3.92
N TYR A 18 -9.47 0.15 -2.91
CA TYR A 18 -9.33 1.14 -1.84
C TYR A 18 -8.32 2.22 -2.27
N PRO A 19 -8.77 3.47 -2.50
CA PRO A 19 -7.91 4.51 -3.04
C PRO A 19 -6.86 4.95 -2.01
N LEU A 20 -5.59 4.93 -2.43
CA LEU A 20 -4.49 5.51 -1.67
C LEU A 20 -4.68 7.03 -1.59
N GLN A 21 -4.79 7.56 -0.38
CA GLN A 21 -4.95 9.00 -0.13
C GLN A 21 -3.61 9.73 -0.17
N GLY A 22 -2.54 9.06 0.25
CA GLY A 22 -1.21 9.63 0.27
C GLY A 22 -0.17 8.67 0.82
N ILE A 23 1.07 9.12 0.79
CA ILE A 23 2.20 8.43 1.41
C ILE A 23 2.84 9.44 2.36
N ASP A 24 2.89 9.11 3.63
CA ASP A 24 3.68 9.83 4.63
C ASP A 24 5.13 9.35 4.50
N TYR A 25 6.00 10.29 4.10
CA TYR A 25 7.41 10.04 3.87
C TYR A 25 8.29 10.23 5.11
N SER A 26 7.70 10.45 6.28
CA SER A 26 8.46 10.59 7.53
C SER A 26 9.27 9.33 7.83
N ARG A 27 10.55 9.53 8.17
CA ARG A 27 11.45 8.46 8.63
C ARG A 27 11.00 7.97 10.02
N PRO A 28 11.20 6.68 10.38
CA PRO A 28 12.07 5.69 9.74
C PRO A 28 11.38 4.76 8.72
N ARG A 29 10.06 4.80 8.58
CA ARG A 29 9.32 3.94 7.64
C ARG A 29 8.18 4.70 7.00
N PHE A 30 8.10 4.65 5.68
CA PHE A 30 7.00 5.18 4.90
C PHE A 30 5.67 4.58 5.36
N LYS A 31 4.61 5.38 5.36
CA LYS A 31 3.25 4.92 5.65
C LYS A 31 2.32 5.26 4.51
N PHE A 32 1.61 4.26 4.01
CA PHE A 32 0.53 4.40 3.07
C PHE A 32 -0.74 4.78 3.81
N LEU A 33 -1.40 5.85 3.37
CA LEU A 33 -2.59 6.41 4.00
C LEU A 33 -3.82 6.06 3.16
N PHE A 34 -4.82 5.46 3.80
CA PHE A 34 -6.09 5.13 3.17
C PHE A 34 -7.25 5.73 3.97
N SER A 35 -8.31 6.13 3.25
CA SER A 35 -9.57 6.51 3.89
C SER A 35 -10.09 5.34 4.71
N ASP A 36 -10.62 5.62 5.91
CA ASP A 36 -11.21 4.57 6.72
C ASP A 36 -12.48 4.05 6.04
N SER A 37 -12.65 2.74 5.99
CA SER A 37 -13.91 2.09 5.66
C SER A 37 -14.07 0.88 6.57
N PRO A 38 -15.30 0.54 7.00
CA PRO A 38 -15.56 -0.63 7.83
C PRO A 38 -14.97 -1.92 7.24
N GLU A 39 -15.05 -2.07 5.92
CA GLU A 39 -14.62 -3.25 5.16
C GLU A 39 -13.09 -3.32 4.98
N LEU A 40 -12.41 -2.16 5.03
CA LEU A 40 -10.98 -2.07 4.78
C LEU A 40 -10.17 -2.84 5.83
N LYS A 41 -10.53 -2.72 7.12
CA LYS A 41 -9.82 -3.44 8.20
C LYS A 41 -9.99 -4.94 8.08
N GLU A 42 -11.19 -5.40 7.71
CA GLU A 42 -11.46 -6.81 7.52
C GLU A 42 -10.66 -7.38 6.35
N ILE A 43 -10.70 -6.72 5.18
CA ILE A 43 -10.00 -7.21 3.99
C ILE A 43 -8.47 -7.18 4.17
N ALA A 44 -7.95 -6.18 4.88
CA ALA A 44 -6.54 -6.14 5.26
C ALA A 44 -6.16 -7.32 6.18
N SER A 45 -7.00 -7.64 7.16
CA SER A 45 -6.79 -8.80 8.03
C SER A 45 -6.83 -10.12 7.26
N GLN A 46 -7.74 -10.27 6.28
CA GLN A 46 -7.82 -11.45 5.43
C GLN A 46 -6.54 -11.62 4.60
N TYR A 47 -5.97 -10.53 4.07
CA TYR A 47 -4.71 -10.56 3.33
C TYR A 47 -3.54 -11.00 4.22
N ILE A 48 -3.41 -10.40 5.40
CA ILE A 48 -2.34 -10.75 6.36
C ILE A 48 -2.45 -12.21 6.79
N ALA A 49 -3.66 -12.74 6.93
CA ALA A 49 -3.91 -14.14 7.25
C ALA A 49 -3.71 -15.11 6.06
N GLY A 50 -3.35 -14.61 4.87
CA GLY A 50 -3.18 -15.42 3.66
C GLY A 50 -4.48 -15.94 3.05
N ARG A 51 -5.61 -15.33 3.38
CA ARG A 51 -6.97 -15.76 2.96
C ARG A 51 -7.55 -14.91 1.84
N ALA A 52 -6.93 -13.77 1.51
CA ALA A 52 -7.40 -12.91 0.43
C ALA A 52 -6.93 -13.40 -0.95
N LEU A 53 -7.84 -13.39 -1.92
CA LEU A 53 -7.52 -13.59 -3.33
C LEU A 53 -7.10 -12.26 -3.95
N THR A 54 -6.07 -12.28 -4.80
CA THR A 54 -5.64 -11.11 -5.57
C THR A 54 -5.41 -11.49 -7.02
N GLU A 55 -5.75 -10.61 -7.94
CA GLU A 55 -5.45 -10.81 -9.37
C GLU A 55 -3.95 -10.54 -9.61
N PRO A 56 -3.15 -11.54 -10.03
CA PRO A 56 -1.69 -11.44 -10.05
C PRO A 56 -1.14 -10.36 -11.00
N ILE A 57 -1.77 -10.15 -12.16
CA ILE A 57 -1.28 -9.21 -13.18
C ILE A 57 -1.42 -7.79 -12.66
N SER A 58 -2.58 -7.46 -12.11
CA SER A 58 -2.89 -6.15 -11.52
C SER A 58 -2.02 -5.90 -10.30
N PHE A 59 -1.86 -6.88 -9.42
CA PHE A 59 -0.97 -6.79 -8.26
C PHE A 59 0.45 -6.46 -8.67
N ASN A 60 1.05 -7.24 -9.58
CA ASN A 60 2.41 -7.02 -10.04
C ASN A 60 2.59 -5.65 -10.71
N ARG A 61 1.62 -5.23 -11.51
CA ARG A 61 1.64 -3.92 -12.17
C ARG A 61 1.62 -2.77 -11.16
N ILE A 62 0.75 -2.84 -10.15
CA ILE A 62 0.64 -1.79 -9.12
C ILE A 62 1.86 -1.82 -8.19
N ASN A 63 2.33 -2.99 -7.77
CA ASN A 63 3.50 -3.10 -6.89
C ASN A 63 4.73 -2.42 -7.52
N LYS A 64 4.97 -2.68 -8.82
CA LYS A 64 6.06 -2.03 -9.57
C LYS A 64 5.93 -0.50 -9.58
N LYS A 65 4.71 0.03 -9.74
CA LYS A 65 4.45 1.48 -9.70
C LYS A 65 4.72 2.05 -8.31
N VAL A 66 4.22 1.41 -7.27
CA VAL A 66 4.40 1.86 -5.87
C VAL A 66 5.89 1.88 -5.50
N LEU A 67 6.62 0.81 -5.79
CA LEU A 67 8.06 0.73 -5.54
C LEU A 67 8.84 1.80 -6.30
N ARG A 68 8.46 2.12 -7.54
CA ARG A 68 9.09 3.19 -8.32
C ARG A 68 8.92 4.55 -7.63
N ILE A 69 7.72 4.87 -7.15
CA ILE A 69 7.43 6.13 -6.44
C ILE A 69 8.27 6.24 -5.17
N LEU A 70 8.32 5.17 -4.36
CA LEU A 70 9.12 5.17 -3.14
C LEU A 70 10.61 5.37 -3.40
N ARG A 71 11.17 4.71 -4.42
CA ARG A 71 12.59 4.85 -4.79
C ARG A 71 12.93 6.27 -5.23
N GLN A 72 12.07 6.89 -6.03
CA GLN A 72 12.26 8.27 -6.44
C GLN A 72 12.33 9.19 -5.22
N GLN A 73 11.41 9.03 -4.26
CA GLN A 73 11.40 9.87 -3.05
C GLN A 73 12.60 9.65 -2.12
N ILE A 74 13.14 8.43 -2.03
CA ILE A 74 14.39 8.17 -1.30
C ILE A 74 15.55 8.93 -1.94
N GLN A 75 15.67 8.89 -3.28
CA GLN A 75 16.78 9.52 -4.00
C GLN A 75 16.84 11.04 -3.79
N TRP A 76 15.69 11.72 -3.68
CA TRP A 76 15.65 13.16 -3.40
C TRP A 76 15.91 13.52 -1.94
N GLY A 77 15.86 12.56 -1.01
CA GLY A 77 16.06 12.79 0.43
C GLY A 77 17.49 12.52 0.92
N GLU A 78 18.42 12.26 0.00
CA GLU A 78 19.85 12.03 0.27
C GLU A 78 20.76 13.14 -0.29
N ASP A 79 20.18 14.13 -1.00
CA ASP A 79 20.82 15.39 -1.42
C ASP A 79 20.59 16.51 -0.39
#